data_AF-A0A1C5ESJ0-F1
#
_entry.id   AF-A0A1C5ESJ0-F1
#
_cell.length_a   1.000
_cell.length_b   1.000
_cell.length_c   1.000
_cell.angle_alpha   90.00
_cell.angle_beta   90.00
_cell.angle_gamma   90.00
#
_symmetry.space_group_name_H-M   'P 1'
#
loop_
_entity.id
_entity.type
_entity.pdbx_description
1 polymer ?
#
loop_
_entity_poly.entity_id
_entity_poly.type
_entity_poly.pdbx_seq_one_letter_code
_entity_poly.pdbx_strand_id
1 'polypeptide(L)'
;PALADWLAAAPGRGTGVLQLLDPGARMLAVVTPRRITAYRTADGDLRWVLPAVRGCAFDPARSVRKGGALLVAQPCEGNSAWTAELKAVDGLGRIVPDRTPLGNDLPDHGQAEGTGTRQRKAVAQPG
;
A
#
# COMPACT_ATOMS: atom_id res chain seq x y z
N PRO A 1 30.08 7.78 3.43
CA PRO A 1 29.45 6.58 2.82
C PRO A 1 27.96 6.82 2.57
N ALA A 2 27.49 6.69 1.32
CA ALA A 2 26.10 6.93 0.96
C ALA A 2 25.25 5.65 1.05
N LEU A 3 23.93 5.80 1.25
CA LEU A 3 22.97 4.69 1.33
C LEU A 3 23.01 3.79 0.09
N ALA A 4 23.29 4.35 -1.09
CA ALA A 4 23.41 3.62 -2.34
C ALA A 4 24.58 2.60 -2.32
N ASP A 5 25.72 2.99 -1.78
CA ASP A 5 26.91 2.13 -1.71
C ASP A 5 26.69 0.96 -0.73
N TRP A 6 25.99 1.23 0.38
CA TRP A 6 25.62 0.20 1.35
C TRP A 6 24.60 -0.80 0.79
N LEU A 7 23.58 -0.31 0.06
CA LEU A 7 22.60 -1.16 -0.61
C LEU A 7 23.25 -2.02 -1.71
N ALA A 8 24.23 -1.48 -2.43
CA ALA A 8 24.96 -2.21 -3.46
C ALA A 8 25.89 -3.30 -2.88
N ALA A 9 26.42 -3.07 -1.67
CA ALA A 9 27.31 -3.98 -0.96
C ALA A 9 26.57 -5.02 -0.07
N ALA A 10 25.26 -4.86 0.13
CA ALA A 10 24.48 -5.78 0.96
C ALA A 10 24.34 -7.17 0.29
N PRO A 11 24.67 -8.28 0.99
CA PRO A 11 24.47 -9.62 0.46
C PRO A 11 22.97 -9.89 0.23
N GLY A 12 22.63 -10.45 -0.93
CA GLY A 12 21.25 -10.65 -1.35
C GLY A 12 20.64 -9.48 -2.11
N ARG A 13 21.32 -9.00 -3.17
CA ARG A 13 20.78 -8.03 -4.16
C ARG A 13 19.29 -8.29 -4.36
N GLY A 14 18.49 -7.30 -3.99
CA GLY A 14 17.07 -7.49 -3.78
C GLY A 14 16.39 -8.07 -5.01
N THR A 15 15.87 -9.30 -4.88
CA THR A 15 14.82 -9.83 -5.77
C THR A 15 13.50 -9.09 -5.58
N GLY A 16 13.45 -8.09 -4.69
CA GLY A 16 12.27 -7.33 -4.41
C GLY A 16 11.99 -6.24 -5.44
N VAL A 17 10.70 -5.89 -5.58
CA VAL A 17 10.24 -4.82 -6.46
C VAL A 17 9.48 -3.77 -5.68
N LEU A 18 9.52 -2.54 -6.18
CA LEU A 18 8.73 -1.41 -5.69
C LEU A 18 7.45 -1.31 -6.50
N GLN A 19 6.30 -1.27 -5.84
CA GLN A 19 4.97 -1.24 -6.46
C GLN A 19 4.08 -0.19 -5.81
N LEU A 20 3.45 0.66 -6.61
CA LEU A 20 2.46 1.60 -6.10
C LEU A 20 1.14 0.87 -5.77
N LEU A 21 0.59 1.12 -4.60
CA LEU A 21 -0.64 0.46 -4.14
C LEU A 21 -1.88 1.22 -4.58
N ASP A 22 -1.83 2.56 -4.62
CA ASP A 22 -2.95 3.41 -5.02
C ASP A 22 -2.63 4.25 -6.26
N PRO A 23 -3.64 4.68 -7.04
CA PRO A 23 -3.43 5.51 -8.24
C PRO A 23 -2.82 6.88 -7.93
N GLY A 24 -3.02 7.39 -6.71
CA GLY A 24 -2.46 8.67 -6.25
C GLY A 24 -1.01 8.56 -5.77
N ALA A 25 -0.38 7.39 -5.89
CA ALA A 25 0.98 7.11 -5.45
C ALA A 25 1.23 7.54 -3.98
N ARG A 26 0.22 7.43 -3.11
CA ARG A 26 0.31 7.76 -1.67
C ARG A 26 0.94 6.63 -0.85
N MET A 27 0.93 5.42 -1.39
CA MET A 27 1.39 4.20 -0.74
C MET A 27 2.29 3.39 -1.69
N LEU A 28 3.44 2.97 -1.16
CA LEU A 28 4.44 2.17 -1.86
C LEU A 28 4.62 0.82 -1.16
N ALA A 29 4.43 -0.27 -1.88
CA ALA A 29 4.81 -1.61 -1.45
C ALA A 29 6.24 -1.95 -1.86
N VAL A 30 7.02 -2.46 -0.91
CA VAL A 30 8.26 -3.21 -1.17
C VAL A 30 7.89 -4.69 -1.10
N VAL A 31 7.86 -5.35 -2.25
CA VAL A 31 7.54 -6.78 -2.35
C VAL A 31 8.85 -7.55 -2.34
N THR A 32 9.04 -8.47 -1.39
CA THR A 32 10.20 -9.36 -1.31
C THR A 32 9.74 -10.80 -1.14
N PRO A 33 10.58 -11.81 -1.42
CA PRO A 33 10.16 -13.20 -1.24
C PRO A 33 9.62 -13.54 0.15
N ARG A 34 10.12 -12.88 1.19
CA ARG A 34 9.75 -13.18 2.58
C ARG A 34 8.57 -12.37 3.10
N ARG A 35 8.32 -11.18 2.53
CA ARG A 35 7.28 -10.25 3.01
C ARG A 35 6.99 -9.15 2.00
N ILE A 36 5.79 -8.58 2.11
CA ILE A 36 5.43 -7.29 1.53
C ILE A 36 5.35 -6.27 2.66
N THR A 37 5.99 -5.12 2.50
CA THR A 37 5.88 -4.00 3.43
C THR A 37 5.36 -2.78 2.69
N ALA A 38 4.40 -2.06 3.26
CA ALA A 38 3.91 -0.82 2.66
C ALA A 38 4.33 0.40 3.46
N TYR A 39 4.71 1.45 2.74
CA TYR A 39 5.12 2.72 3.28
C TYR A 39 4.27 3.84 2.70
N ARG A 40 4.00 4.86 3.50
CA ARG A 40 3.45 6.13 3.02
C ARG A 40 4.54 6.85 2.25
N THR A 41 4.24 7.34 1.05
CA THR A 41 5.24 7.98 0.19
C THR A 41 5.60 9.39 0.63
N ALA A 42 4.74 10.05 1.42
CA ALA A 42 4.95 11.40 1.91
C ALA A 42 6.14 11.52 2.89
N ASP A 43 6.34 10.50 3.73
CA ASP A 43 7.29 10.54 4.85
C ASP A 43 8.05 9.22 5.07
N GLY A 44 7.75 8.19 4.28
CA GLY A 44 8.37 6.87 4.41
C GLY A 44 7.88 6.08 5.62
N ASP A 45 6.77 6.49 6.26
CA ASP A 45 6.23 5.80 7.42
C ASP A 45 5.74 4.39 7.08
N LEU A 46 6.11 3.40 7.89
CA LEU A 46 5.71 2.00 7.67
C LEU A 46 4.24 1.83 8.07
N ARG A 47 3.40 1.44 7.11
CA ARG A 47 1.96 1.34 7.32
C ARG A 47 1.50 -0.06 7.66
N TRP A 48 2.07 -1.08 7.01
CA TRP A 48 1.78 -2.47 7.33
C TRP A 48 2.86 -3.43 6.81
N VAL A 49 2.87 -4.64 7.37
CA VAL A 49 3.73 -5.75 6.95
C VAL A 49 2.88 -7.00 6.74
N LEU A 50 2.99 -7.62 5.57
CA LEU A 50 2.39 -8.91 5.24
C LEU A 50 3.50 -9.96 5.05
N PRO A 51 3.72 -10.87 6.01
CA PRO A 51 4.68 -11.96 5.84
C PRO A 51 4.18 -12.98 4.81
N ALA A 52 5.11 -13.66 4.15
CA ALA A 52 4.77 -14.82 3.33
C ALA A 52 4.21 -15.94 4.23
N VAL A 53 3.30 -16.74 3.69
CA VAL A 53 2.82 -17.96 4.39
C VAL A 53 4.00 -18.91 4.57
N ARG A 54 4.03 -19.62 5.70
CA ARG A 54 5.07 -20.61 6.01
C ARG A 54 5.16 -21.65 4.90
N GLY A 55 6.38 -21.90 4.41
CA GLY A 55 6.63 -22.84 3.30
C GLY A 55 6.34 -22.25 1.91
N CYS A 56 6.06 -20.95 1.82
CA CYS A 56 5.82 -20.24 0.57
C CYS A 56 6.75 -19.03 0.47
N ALA A 57 6.94 -18.53 -0.75
CA ALA A 57 7.66 -17.30 -1.00
C ALA A 57 6.88 -16.45 -2.01
N PHE A 58 6.85 -15.14 -1.81
CA PHE A 58 6.37 -14.24 -2.85
C PHE A 58 7.30 -14.33 -4.06
N ASP A 59 6.72 -14.23 -5.25
CA ASP A 59 7.46 -14.01 -6.49
C ASP A 59 7.24 -12.54 -6.91
N PRO A 60 8.20 -11.64 -6.62
CA PRO A 60 8.03 -10.21 -6.88
C PRO A 60 7.94 -9.89 -8.38
N ALA A 61 8.50 -10.74 -9.25
CA ALA A 61 8.43 -10.60 -10.70
C ALA A 61 7.04 -10.99 -11.25
N ARG A 62 6.27 -11.80 -10.50
CA ARG A 62 4.91 -12.22 -10.87
C ARG A 62 3.87 -11.43 -10.08
N SER A 63 3.77 -10.14 -10.40
CA SER A 63 2.74 -9.25 -9.88
C SER A 63 1.99 -8.51 -10.98
N VAL A 64 0.72 -8.18 -10.72
CA VAL A 64 -0.11 -7.41 -11.64
C VAL A 64 -1.01 -6.45 -10.86
N ARG A 65 -1.14 -5.23 -11.37
CA ARG A 65 -2.06 -4.23 -10.82
C ARG A 65 -3.39 -4.28 -11.57
N LYS A 66 -4.49 -4.33 -10.83
CA LYS A 66 -5.85 -4.27 -11.38
C LYS A 66 -6.71 -3.35 -10.51
N GLY A 67 -7.03 -2.17 -11.04
CA GLY A 67 -7.76 -1.14 -10.28
C GLY A 67 -6.96 -0.71 -9.05
N GLY A 68 -7.60 -0.77 -7.88
CA GLY A 68 -6.97 -0.46 -6.58
C GLY A 68 -6.22 -1.63 -5.94
N ALA A 69 -6.12 -2.78 -6.61
CA ALA A 69 -5.49 -3.98 -6.06
C ALA A 69 -4.16 -4.29 -6.77
N LEU A 70 -3.18 -4.70 -5.98
CA LEU A 70 -1.98 -5.38 -6.44
C LEU A 70 -2.14 -6.89 -6.15
N LEU A 71 -2.08 -7.70 -7.19
CA LEU A 71 -2.04 -9.16 -7.09
C LEU A 71 -0.59 -9.60 -7.16
N VAL A 72 -0.14 -10.40 -6.19
CA VAL A 72 1.23 -10.93 -6.12
C VAL A 72 1.16 -12.45 -5.99
N ALA A 73 1.92 -13.16 -6.82
CA ALA A 73 2.07 -14.60 -6.67
C ALA A 73 2.88 -14.95 -5.42
N GLN A 74 2.44 -15.97 -4.71
CA GLN A 74 3.06 -16.55 -3.54
C GLN A 74 2.95 -18.08 -3.62
N PRO A 75 3.65 -18.72 -4.59
CA PRO A 75 3.64 -20.16 -4.75
C PRO A 75 4.08 -20.87 -3.46
N CYS A 76 3.47 -22.02 -3.21
CA CYS A 76 3.75 -22.87 -2.07
C CYS A 76 4.11 -24.26 -2.59
N GLU A 77 5.13 -24.90 -2.03
CA GLU A 77 5.45 -26.27 -2.42
C GLU A 77 4.25 -27.22 -2.17
N GLY A 78 3.88 -28.01 -3.18
CA GLY A 78 2.82 -29.02 -3.08
C GLY A 78 1.38 -28.50 -3.20
N ASN A 79 1.15 -27.22 -3.52
CA ASN A 79 -0.19 -26.68 -3.78
C ASN A 79 -0.50 -26.64 -5.28
N SER A 80 -1.65 -27.20 -5.69
CA SER A 80 -2.12 -27.17 -7.09
C SER A 80 -3.22 -26.13 -7.33
N ALA A 81 -3.75 -25.50 -6.28
CA ALA A 81 -4.80 -24.50 -6.39
C ALA A 81 -4.20 -23.11 -6.63
N TRP A 82 -4.10 -22.70 -7.90
CA TRP A 82 -3.49 -21.43 -8.33
C TRP A 82 -4.07 -20.18 -7.65
N THR A 83 -5.35 -20.20 -7.27
CA THR A 83 -6.01 -19.08 -6.57
C THR A 83 -5.50 -18.91 -5.14
N ALA A 84 -5.10 -20.00 -4.46
CA ALA A 84 -4.54 -19.94 -3.12
C ALA A 84 -3.11 -19.38 -3.10
N GLU A 85 -2.44 -19.42 -4.25
CA GLU A 85 -1.11 -18.88 -4.48
C GLU A 85 -1.11 -17.41 -4.91
N LEU A 86 -2.26 -16.74 -4.95
CA LEU A 86 -2.35 -15.31 -5.19
C LEU A 86 -2.70 -14.56 -3.91
N LYS A 87 -1.97 -13.47 -3.64
CA LYS A 87 -2.30 -12.52 -2.57
C LYS A 87 -2.67 -11.19 -3.18
N ALA A 88 -3.89 -10.75 -2.89
CA ALA A 88 -4.37 -9.42 -3.25
C ALA A 88 -4.11 -8.46 -2.09
N VAL A 89 -3.49 -7.31 -2.38
CA VAL A 89 -3.21 -6.25 -1.41
C VAL A 89 -3.59 -4.88 -1.97
N ASP A 90 -3.91 -3.94 -1.09
CA ASP A 90 -4.08 -2.52 -1.39
C ASP A 90 -3.41 -1.65 -0.31
N GLY A 91 -3.69 -0.34 -0.31
CA GLY A 91 -3.14 0.59 0.69
C GLY A 91 -3.41 0.19 2.15
N LEU A 92 -4.42 -0.64 2.42
CA LEU A 92 -4.84 -1.05 3.76
C LEU A 92 -4.35 -2.46 4.14
N GLY A 93 -3.59 -3.12 3.26
CA GLY A 93 -3.04 -4.46 3.47
C GLY A 93 -3.72 -5.53 2.62
N ARG A 94 -3.84 -6.75 3.15
CA ARG A 94 -4.43 -7.87 2.41
C ARG A 94 -5.93 -7.65 2.20
N ILE A 95 -6.39 -7.86 0.96
CA ILE A 95 -7.81 -7.81 0.62
C ILE A 95 -8.42 -9.17 0.99
N VAL A 96 -9.32 -9.17 1.97
CA VAL A 96 -10.15 -10.32 2.38
C VAL A 96 -11.56 -9.80 2.70
N PRO A 97 -12.61 -10.64 2.60
CA PRO A 97 -13.92 -10.31 3.14
C PRO A 97 -13.80 -9.89 4.61
N ASP A 98 -14.60 -8.89 5.01
CA ASP A 98 -14.71 -8.41 6.40
C ASP A 98 -13.37 -7.99 7.04
N ARG A 99 -12.44 -7.47 6.23
CA ARG A 99 -11.11 -7.07 6.71
C ARG A 99 -11.20 -6.02 7.83
N THR A 100 -10.46 -6.27 8.90
CA THR A 100 -9.89 -5.19 9.71
C THR A 100 -8.56 -4.80 9.06
N PRO A 101 -8.40 -3.57 8.60
CA PRO A 101 -7.21 -3.19 7.87
C PRO A 101 -5.95 -3.20 8.77
N LEU A 102 -4.78 -3.42 8.16
CA LEU A 102 -3.57 -3.87 8.87
C LEU A 102 -2.80 -2.73 9.57
N GLY A 103 -3.26 -1.46 9.54
CA GLY A 103 -2.68 -0.40 10.38
C GLY A 103 -3.17 1.03 10.10
N ASN A 104 -3.41 1.82 11.16
CA ASN A 104 -3.70 3.28 11.23
C ASN A 104 -4.55 3.87 10.08
N ASP A 105 -5.56 3.14 9.62
CA ASP A 105 -6.15 3.23 8.27
C ASP A 105 -7.01 4.46 7.90
N LEU A 106 -7.00 5.53 8.68
CA LEU A 106 -7.74 6.72 8.29
C LEU A 106 -6.81 7.72 7.59
N PRO A 107 -7.14 8.15 6.36
CA PRO A 107 -6.56 9.38 5.83
C PRO A 107 -6.81 10.48 6.86
N ASP A 108 -5.79 11.27 7.16
CA ASP A 108 -6.02 12.57 7.79
C ASP A 108 -6.89 13.35 6.80
N HIS A 109 -8.19 13.45 7.08
CA HIS A 109 -9.08 14.30 6.31
C HIS A 109 -8.66 15.73 6.64
N GLY A 110 -7.64 16.21 5.93
CA GLY A 110 -7.32 17.62 5.84
C GLY A 110 -8.63 18.38 5.65
N GLN A 111 -8.86 19.30 6.58
CA GLN A 111 -10.03 20.15 6.68
C GLN A 111 -10.63 20.45 5.31
N ALA A 112 -11.87 20.04 5.11
CA ALA A 112 -12.69 20.61 4.05
C ALA A 112 -12.75 22.11 4.30
N GLU A 113 -11.93 22.88 3.57
CA GLU A 113 -12.08 24.32 3.46
C GLU A 113 -13.52 24.59 3.03
N GLY A 114 -14.28 25.17 3.96
CA GLY A 114 -15.68 25.49 3.82
C GLY A 114 -15.91 26.34 2.59
N THR A 115 -16.23 25.68 1.49
CA THR A 115 -16.72 26.32 0.29
C THR A 115 -18.23 26.40 0.40
N GLY A 116 -18.70 27.58 0.80
CA GLY A 116 -20.04 28.05 0.49
C GLY A 116 -20.94 28.21 1.70
N THR A 117 -21.14 29.47 2.12
CA THR A 117 -22.47 30.07 1.98
C THR A 117 -22.33 31.57 1.77
N ARG A 118 -22.73 32.00 0.57
CA ARG A 118 -23.07 33.36 0.17
C ARG A 118 -24.19 33.86 1.11
N GLN A 119 -23.88 34.58 2.19
CA GLN A 119 -24.92 35.35 2.88
C GLN A 119 -25.05 36.72 2.18
N ARG A 120 -26.19 36.86 1.50
CA ARG A 120 -26.66 38.11 0.91
C ARG A 120 -26.75 39.17 2.02
N LYS A 121 -26.13 40.31 1.75
CA LYS A 121 -26.28 41.58 2.47
C LYS A 121 -27.77 41.96 2.51
N ALA A 122 -28.41 41.87 3.67
CA ALA A 122 -29.63 42.60 3.96
C ALA A 122 -29.22 43.93 4.62
N VAL A 123 -29.41 45.03 3.89
CA VAL A 123 -29.27 46.39 4.44
C VAL A 123 -30.48 46.65 5.33
N ALA A 124 -30.26 46.86 6.62
CA ALA A 124 -31.24 47.48 7.49
C ALA A 124 -31.23 48.99 7.26
N GLN A 125 -32.39 49.58 7.00
CA GLN A 125 -32.61 51.02 7.00
C GLN A 125 -32.65 51.52 8.46
N PRO A 126 -32.06 52.68 8.80
CA PRO A 126 -32.38 53.36 10.04
C PRO A 126 -33.68 54.15 9.88
N GLY A 127 -34.42 54.28 10.98
CA GLY A 127 -35.70 54.99 11.05
C GLY A 127 -35.59 56.51 11.06
#